data_AF-A0A151SHS8-F1
#
_entry.id   AF-A0A151SHS8-F1
#
_cell.length_a   1.000
_cell.length_b   1.000
_cell.length_c   1.000
_cell.angle_alpha   90.00
_cell.angle_beta   90.00
_cell.angle_gamma   90.00
#
_symmetry.space_group_name_H-M   'P 1'
#
loop_
_entity.id
_entity.type
_entity.pdbx_description
1 polymer ?
#
loop_
_entity_poly.entity_id
_entity_poly.type
_entity_poly.pdbx_seq_one_letter_code
_entity_poly.pdbx_strand_id
1 'polypeptide(L)'
;MRNLHTKSTPERPILKSERSQSKWLCNVLILKLDKCTLPYAIPSSILTCLKNLRELEVRDSDKVVSSCHHLTTLVHSAVSFCNLKQLSVKDCHGLKHLFTSSAARKLVHLEEMYIVQCESMEEILAEEQEETTSGAIKFERLSTIILDSLSSLLCFYSGSSTLLLSTLIRVLIWKCPNMKTFSRGDIHAESFLGIQGSLDTKEKLIFHQDLNSTVEQMFQQQVRTLNQLIITQVIL
;
A
#
# COMPACT_ATOMS: atom_id res chain seq x y z
N MET A 1 -24.68 -53.30 31.18
CA MET A 1 -24.14 -52.17 31.96
C MET A 1 -22.91 -51.64 31.24
N ARG A 2 -22.86 -50.32 31.05
CA ARG A 2 -21.77 -49.58 30.40
C ARG A 2 -20.49 -49.71 31.22
N ASN A 3 -19.33 -49.70 30.56
CA ASN A 3 -18.18 -48.91 30.99
C ASN A 3 -17.26 -48.61 29.81
N LEU A 4 -17.18 -47.32 29.50
CA LEU A 4 -16.14 -46.65 28.71
C LEU A 4 -14.86 -46.55 29.54
N HIS A 5 -13.67 -46.57 28.91
CA HIS A 5 -12.58 -45.57 29.05
C HIS A 5 -11.39 -45.97 28.18
N THR A 6 -11.22 -45.29 27.04
CA THR A 6 -10.19 -44.26 26.73
C THR A 6 -8.93 -44.82 26.09
N LYS A 7 -8.86 -44.69 24.75
CA LYS A 7 -7.63 -44.77 23.95
C LYS A 7 -6.65 -43.69 24.42
N SER A 8 -5.44 -44.08 24.79
CA SER A 8 -4.30 -43.18 24.92
C SER A 8 -3.82 -42.79 23.52
N THR A 9 -3.92 -41.50 23.18
CA THR A 9 -3.20 -40.90 22.06
C THR A 9 -1.77 -40.57 22.49
N PRO A 10 -0.74 -40.78 21.65
CA PRO A 10 0.61 -40.36 21.97
C PRO A 10 0.71 -38.83 21.90
N GLU A 11 1.20 -38.21 22.98
CA GLU A 11 1.52 -36.79 23.03
C GLU A 11 2.54 -36.43 21.93
N ARG A 12 2.16 -35.54 21.01
CA ARG A 12 3.14 -34.84 20.16
C ARG A 12 3.94 -33.86 21.03
N PRO A 13 5.27 -33.81 20.93
CA PRO A 13 6.05 -32.80 21.62
C PRO A 13 5.74 -31.41 21.03
N ILE A 14 5.27 -30.54 21.92
CA ILE A 14 4.85 -29.16 21.67
C ILE A 14 6.09 -28.28 21.40
N LEU A 15 6.24 -27.77 20.17
CA LEU A 15 6.48 -26.37 19.73
C LEU A 15 7.19 -25.35 20.66
N LYS A 16 8.06 -25.76 21.59
CA LYS A 16 8.74 -24.83 22.51
C LYS A 16 10.02 -24.18 21.95
N SER A 17 10.58 -24.65 20.82
CA SER A 17 11.88 -24.16 20.33
C SER A 17 11.81 -22.94 19.40
N GLU A 18 10.66 -22.66 18.77
CA GLU A 18 10.56 -21.57 17.78
C GLU A 18 10.31 -20.20 18.43
N ARG A 19 9.56 -20.12 19.54
CA ARG A 19 9.26 -18.83 20.22
C ARG A 19 10.49 -18.11 20.78
N SER A 20 11.56 -18.82 21.09
CA SER A 20 12.80 -18.21 21.61
C SER A 20 13.69 -17.64 20.50
N GLN A 21 13.60 -18.17 19.28
CA GLN A 21 14.53 -17.82 18.20
C GLN A 21 14.18 -16.50 17.50
N SER A 22 12.95 -16.01 17.65
CA SER A 22 12.46 -14.80 16.97
C SER A 22 12.50 -13.52 17.83
N LYS A 23 13.01 -13.58 19.07
CA LYS A 23 13.03 -12.42 19.99
C LYS A 23 13.88 -11.25 19.49
N TRP A 24 14.88 -11.50 18.66
CA TRP A 24 15.75 -10.45 18.11
C TRP A 24 15.02 -9.58 17.07
N LEU A 25 13.95 -10.08 16.44
CA LEU A 25 13.16 -9.33 15.47
C LEU A 25 12.50 -8.08 16.07
N CYS A 26 12.31 -8.05 17.39
CA CYS A 26 11.84 -6.88 18.13
C CYS A 26 12.78 -5.68 17.99
N ASN A 27 14.07 -5.89 17.69
CA ASN A 27 15.04 -4.81 17.53
C ASN A 27 15.20 -4.35 16.07
N VAL A 28 14.51 -5.02 15.13
CA VAL A 28 14.61 -4.69 13.71
C VAL A 28 13.89 -3.36 13.47
N LEU A 29 14.66 -2.37 13.03
CA LEU A 29 14.16 -1.04 12.66
C LEU A 29 13.92 -0.93 11.15
N ILE A 30 14.71 -1.65 10.35
CA ILE A 30 14.68 -1.61 8.89
C ILE A 30 14.60 -3.04 8.40
N LEU A 31 13.62 -3.33 7.55
CA LEU A 31 13.45 -4.62 6.89
C LEU A 31 13.45 -4.39 5.39
N LYS A 32 14.37 -5.06 4.70
CA LYS A 32 14.46 -5.04 3.25
C LYS A 32 14.23 -6.44 2.71
N LEU A 33 13.29 -6.56 1.79
CA LEU A 33 12.87 -7.78 1.15
C LEU A 33 13.17 -7.63 -0.33
N ASP A 34 14.04 -8.48 -0.86
CA ASP A 34 14.45 -8.45 -2.26
C ASP A 34 14.27 -9.84 -2.85
N LYS A 35 13.65 -9.93 -4.03
CA LYS A 35 13.42 -11.20 -4.74
C LYS A 35 12.64 -12.22 -3.91
N CYS A 36 11.66 -11.78 -3.13
CA CYS A 36 10.88 -12.69 -2.30
C CYS A 36 10.01 -13.61 -3.17
N THR A 37 10.31 -14.92 -3.10
CA THR A 37 9.57 -15.96 -3.82
C THR A 37 8.47 -16.61 -2.99
N LEU A 38 8.36 -16.23 -1.71
CA LEU A 38 7.33 -16.76 -0.80
C LEU A 38 5.96 -16.13 -1.13
N PRO A 39 4.85 -16.86 -0.96
CA PRO A 39 3.50 -16.35 -1.20
C PRO A 39 3.06 -15.27 -0.20
N TYR A 40 3.90 -14.94 0.78
CA TYR A 40 3.73 -13.84 1.73
C TYR A 40 5.10 -13.21 1.96
N ALA A 41 5.24 -11.90 1.79
CA ALA A 41 6.51 -11.19 2.00
C ALA A 41 7.01 -11.34 3.44
N ILE A 42 6.10 -11.31 4.41
CA ILE A 42 6.39 -11.49 5.84
C ILE A 42 5.36 -12.47 6.42
N PRO A 43 5.77 -13.68 6.85
CA PRO A 43 4.88 -14.61 7.54
C PRO A 43 4.24 -13.98 8.79
N SER A 44 2.95 -14.22 9.00
CA SER A 44 2.19 -13.68 10.14
C SER A 44 2.81 -14.02 11.50
N SER A 45 3.50 -15.18 11.59
CA SER A 45 4.18 -15.66 12.79
C SER A 45 5.32 -14.74 13.26
N ILE A 46 6.05 -14.12 12.33
CA ILE A 46 7.15 -13.20 12.65
C ILE A 46 6.72 -11.74 12.63
N LEU A 47 5.58 -11.46 12.00
CA LEU A 47 5.02 -10.12 11.89
C LEU A 47 4.76 -9.53 13.28
N THR A 48 4.23 -10.32 14.22
CA THR A 48 4.03 -9.87 15.62
C THR A 48 5.32 -9.51 16.37
N CYS A 49 6.50 -9.88 15.84
CA CYS A 49 7.80 -9.59 16.44
C CYS A 49 8.43 -8.30 15.90
N LEU A 50 8.00 -7.76 14.76
CA LEU A 50 8.59 -6.57 14.11
C LEU A 50 8.10 -5.24 14.71
N LYS A 51 7.88 -5.18 16.02
CA LYS A 51 7.13 -4.09 16.68
C LYS A 51 7.82 -2.72 16.60
N ASN A 52 9.13 -2.70 16.40
CA ASN A 52 9.92 -1.48 16.30
C ASN A 52 10.29 -1.11 14.87
N LEU A 53 9.72 -1.81 13.87
CA LEU A 53 10.02 -1.56 12.47
C LEU A 53 9.58 -0.14 12.08
N ARG A 54 10.50 0.61 11.50
CA ARG A 54 10.34 2.00 11.04
C ARG A 54 10.39 2.09 9.53
N GLU A 55 11.13 1.21 8.88
CA GLU A 55 11.31 1.22 7.43
C GLU A 55 11.09 -0.18 6.86
N LEU A 56 10.26 -0.25 5.82
CA LEU A 56 10.01 -1.46 5.06
C LEU A 56 10.28 -1.19 3.59
N GLU A 57 11.20 -1.95 3.01
CA GLU A 57 11.49 -1.94 1.58
C GLU A 57 11.18 -3.32 0.99
N VAL A 58 10.44 -3.36 -0.11
CA VAL A 58 10.11 -4.59 -0.85
C VAL A 58 10.46 -4.36 -2.32
N ARG A 59 11.27 -5.26 -2.90
CA ARG A 59 11.77 -5.17 -4.27
C ARG A 59 11.64 -6.50 -5.01
N ASP A 60 11.33 -6.44 -6.31
CA ASP A 60 11.41 -7.59 -7.23
C ASP A 60 10.67 -8.84 -6.71
N SER A 61 9.51 -8.65 -6.10
CA SER A 61 8.82 -9.67 -5.29
C SER A 61 7.49 -10.10 -5.90
N ASP A 62 7.50 -10.43 -7.19
CA ASP A 62 6.30 -10.72 -7.99
C ASP A 62 5.49 -11.94 -7.52
N LYS A 63 6.14 -12.90 -6.84
CA LYS A 63 5.51 -14.15 -6.38
C LYS A 63 4.78 -14.04 -5.05
N VAL A 64 4.79 -12.88 -4.41
CA VAL A 64 4.16 -12.63 -3.11
C VAL A 64 2.60 -12.76 -3.13
N VAL A 65 1.99 -13.17 -4.25
CA VAL A 65 0.55 -12.97 -4.49
C VAL A 65 -0.28 -14.25 -4.76
N SER A 66 0.29 -15.46 -4.77
CA SER A 66 -0.42 -16.63 -5.35
C SER A 66 -1.17 -17.58 -4.40
N SER A 67 -1.47 -17.25 -3.14
CA SER A 67 -2.14 -18.24 -2.25
C SER A 67 -3.23 -17.73 -1.33
N CYS A 68 -3.72 -16.51 -1.51
CA CYS A 68 -4.84 -16.05 -0.70
C CYS A 68 -5.90 -15.33 -1.53
N HIS A 69 -6.95 -16.07 -1.85
CA HIS A 69 -8.18 -15.56 -2.45
C HIS A 69 -8.98 -14.63 -1.51
N HIS A 70 -8.47 -14.39 -0.29
CA HIS A 70 -8.97 -13.42 0.70
C HIS A 70 -7.91 -12.38 1.11
N LEU A 71 -6.77 -12.28 0.40
CA LEU A 71 -5.57 -11.60 0.91
C LEU A 71 -4.64 -11.21 -0.25
N THR A 72 -4.96 -10.08 -0.89
CA THR A 72 -4.16 -9.43 -1.95
C THR A 72 -3.24 -8.35 -1.39
N THR A 73 -2.78 -8.47 -0.14
CA THR A 73 -2.12 -7.40 0.61
C THR A 73 -0.82 -7.84 1.27
N LEU A 74 0.13 -6.91 1.42
CA LEU A 74 1.46 -7.16 1.99
C LEU A 74 1.40 -7.67 3.45
N VAL A 75 0.27 -7.45 4.14
CA VAL A 75 0.12 -7.61 5.60
C VAL A 75 -1.33 -7.97 5.96
N HIS A 76 -1.56 -9.16 6.53
CA HIS A 76 -2.90 -9.55 7.04
C HIS A 76 -3.13 -9.24 8.53
N SER A 77 -2.07 -8.91 9.28
CA SER A 77 -2.19 -8.65 10.71
C SER A 77 -1.50 -7.33 11.05
N ALA A 78 -2.29 -6.33 11.38
CA ALA A 78 -1.84 -4.96 11.51
C ALA A 78 -1.26 -4.62 12.90
N VAL A 79 -0.78 -5.62 13.64
CA VAL A 79 -0.25 -5.42 15.01
C VAL A 79 1.16 -4.81 15.00
N SER A 80 1.87 -4.80 13.86
CA SER A 80 3.32 -4.51 13.84
C SER A 80 3.79 -3.30 13.04
N PHE A 81 2.95 -2.67 12.22
CA PHE A 81 3.36 -1.51 11.43
C PHE A 81 2.91 -0.17 12.02
N CYS A 82 2.42 -0.18 13.27
CA CYS A 82 2.05 1.05 13.95
C CYS A 82 3.22 2.04 14.05
N ASN A 83 4.47 1.56 14.09
CA ASN A 83 5.68 2.38 14.14
C ASN A 83 6.34 2.60 12.77
N LEU A 84 5.76 2.08 11.70
CA LEU A 84 6.31 2.23 10.35
C LEU A 84 6.21 3.70 9.95
N LYS A 85 7.34 4.27 9.55
CA LYS A 85 7.51 5.66 9.12
C LYS A 85 7.70 5.75 7.62
N GLN A 86 8.46 4.82 7.03
CA GLN A 86 8.74 4.82 5.60
C GLN A 86 8.41 3.47 4.99
N LEU A 87 7.75 3.50 3.85
CA LEU A 87 7.44 2.33 3.04
C LEU A 87 7.94 2.53 1.62
N SER A 88 8.69 1.57 1.10
CA SER A 88 9.11 1.54 -0.29
C SER A 88 8.78 0.20 -0.94
N VAL A 89 8.08 0.24 -2.07
CA VAL A 89 7.74 -0.93 -2.88
C VAL A 89 8.19 -0.66 -4.31
N LYS A 90 9.05 -1.52 -4.84
CA LYS A 90 9.70 -1.33 -6.14
C LYS A 90 9.64 -2.60 -6.95
N ASP A 91 9.42 -2.48 -8.27
CA ASP A 91 9.52 -3.59 -9.21
C ASP A 91 8.67 -4.82 -8.78
N CYS A 92 7.48 -4.60 -8.23
CA CYS A 92 6.57 -5.66 -7.80
C CYS A 92 5.38 -5.73 -8.76
N HIS A 93 5.63 -6.26 -9.95
CA HIS A 93 4.70 -6.38 -11.06
C HIS A 93 3.57 -7.39 -10.80
N GLY A 94 3.70 -8.26 -9.81
CA GLY A 94 2.61 -9.18 -9.40
C GLY A 94 1.54 -8.54 -8.51
N LEU A 95 1.81 -7.39 -7.87
CA LEU A 95 0.91 -6.78 -6.90
C LEU A 95 -0.20 -5.98 -7.58
N LYS A 96 -1.46 -6.31 -7.28
CA LYS A 96 -2.64 -5.54 -7.70
C LYS A 96 -3.02 -4.45 -6.70
N HIS A 97 -2.90 -4.75 -5.41
CA HIS A 97 -3.21 -3.84 -4.32
C HIS A 97 -2.12 -3.95 -3.24
N LEU A 98 -1.86 -2.88 -2.49
CA LEU A 98 -0.80 -2.89 -1.47
C LEU A 98 -1.35 -3.23 -0.08
N PHE A 99 -2.42 -2.56 0.31
CA PHE A 99 -3.08 -2.72 1.60
C PHE A 99 -4.59 -2.84 1.45
N THR A 100 -5.24 -3.41 2.45
CA THR A 100 -6.68 -3.26 2.64
C THR A 100 -6.96 -2.02 3.49
N SER A 101 -8.21 -1.55 3.46
CA SER A 101 -8.70 -0.47 4.32
C SER A 101 -8.39 -0.73 5.80
N SER A 102 -8.63 -1.94 6.31
CA SER A 102 -8.33 -2.30 7.72
C SER A 102 -6.84 -2.16 8.08
N ALA A 103 -5.94 -2.61 7.19
CA ALA A 103 -4.50 -2.52 7.39
C ALA A 103 -4.03 -1.05 7.35
N ALA A 104 -4.54 -0.26 6.40
CA ALA A 104 -4.21 1.15 6.24
C ALA A 104 -4.51 1.96 7.51
N ARG A 105 -5.61 1.66 8.21
CA ARG A 105 -6.00 2.33 9.47
C ARG A 105 -4.98 2.21 10.60
N LYS A 106 -4.01 1.28 10.51
CA LYS A 106 -2.96 1.12 11.53
C LYS A 106 -1.67 1.84 11.18
N LEU A 107 -1.54 2.38 9.97
CA LEU A 107 -0.36 3.10 9.48
C LEU A 107 -0.35 4.58 9.94
N VAL A 108 -0.75 4.83 11.18
CA VAL A 108 -0.94 6.19 11.71
C VAL A 108 0.36 6.99 11.80
N HIS A 109 1.51 6.32 11.92
CA HIS A 109 2.83 6.95 11.98
C HIS A 109 3.60 6.94 10.66
N LEU A 110 2.99 6.46 9.57
CA LEU A 110 3.62 6.50 8.26
C LEU A 110 3.82 7.95 7.84
N GLU A 111 5.04 8.29 7.48
CA GLU A 111 5.51 9.63 7.10
C GLU A 111 5.69 9.73 5.58
N GLU A 112 6.18 8.67 4.94
CA GLU A 112 6.50 8.65 3.52
C GLU A 112 6.17 7.29 2.87
N MET A 113 5.63 7.35 1.65
CA MET A 113 5.28 6.18 0.85
C MET A 113 5.85 6.30 -0.57
N TYR A 114 6.58 5.28 -1.01
CA TYR A 114 7.21 5.20 -2.33
C TYR A 114 6.79 3.93 -3.05
N ILE A 115 6.08 4.05 -4.17
CA ILE A 115 5.62 2.93 -4.98
C ILE A 115 6.05 3.17 -6.41
N VAL A 116 6.98 2.34 -6.89
CA VAL A 116 7.72 2.59 -8.13
C VAL A 116 7.73 1.33 -8.98
N GLN A 117 7.43 1.45 -10.27
CA GLN A 117 7.55 0.36 -11.26
C GLN A 117 6.73 -0.90 -10.89
N CYS A 118 5.57 -0.75 -10.27
CA CYS A 118 4.65 -1.86 -9.97
C CYS A 118 3.50 -1.88 -10.98
N GLU A 119 3.76 -2.39 -12.19
CA GLU A 119 2.91 -2.17 -13.38
C GLU A 119 1.49 -2.73 -13.28
N SER A 120 1.27 -3.82 -12.54
CA SER A 120 -0.07 -4.43 -12.37
C SER A 120 -0.86 -3.84 -11.21
N MET A 121 -0.32 -2.84 -10.50
CA MET A 121 -1.01 -2.24 -9.37
C MET A 121 -2.22 -1.44 -9.87
N GLU A 122 -3.42 -1.85 -9.45
CA GLU A 122 -4.71 -1.25 -9.83
C GLU A 122 -5.17 -0.23 -8.80
N GLU A 123 -4.90 -0.46 -7.52
CA GLU A 123 -5.16 0.51 -6.45
C GLU A 123 -4.12 0.37 -5.33
N ILE A 124 -3.90 1.41 -4.53
CA ILE A 124 -2.96 1.31 -3.40
C ILE A 124 -3.66 0.67 -2.19
N LEU A 125 -4.87 1.15 -1.89
CA LEU A 125 -5.71 0.71 -0.80
C LEU A 125 -6.99 0.07 -1.37
N ALA A 126 -7.23 -1.20 -1.04
CA ALA A 126 -8.42 -1.96 -1.42
C ALA A 126 -9.53 -1.83 -0.37
N GLU A 127 -10.78 -1.68 -0.82
CA GLU A 127 -11.96 -1.76 0.05
C GLU A 127 -12.27 -3.22 0.41
N GLU A 128 -12.51 -3.50 1.70
CA GLU A 128 -12.91 -4.83 2.18
C GLU A 128 -14.45 -4.97 2.20
N GLN A 129 -14.99 -6.01 1.56
CA GLN A 129 -16.45 -6.21 1.44
C GLN A 129 -17.16 -6.57 2.76
N GLU A 130 -16.45 -7.09 3.76
CA GLU A 130 -17.02 -7.57 5.03
C GLU A 130 -16.74 -6.65 6.24
N GLU A 131 -16.20 -5.44 6.02
CA GLU A 131 -15.93 -4.51 7.12
C GLU A 131 -17.22 -3.89 7.67
N THR A 132 -17.57 -4.26 8.91
CA THR A 132 -18.60 -3.58 9.72
C THR A 132 -18.11 -2.26 10.32
N THR A 133 -16.82 -1.96 10.20
CA THR A 133 -16.17 -0.76 10.73
C THR A 133 -16.27 0.41 9.76
N SER A 134 -17.37 1.15 9.87
CA SER A 134 -17.64 2.45 9.22
C SER A 134 -16.77 3.58 9.81
N GLY A 135 -15.44 3.46 9.74
CA GLY A 135 -14.50 4.47 10.22
C GLY A 135 -13.83 5.24 9.07
N ALA A 136 -13.28 6.42 9.36
CA ALA A 136 -12.35 7.11 8.45
C ALA A 136 -10.95 6.47 8.48
N ILE A 137 -10.27 6.39 7.34
CA ILE A 137 -8.89 5.91 7.26
C ILE A 137 -7.98 7.11 7.54
N LYS A 138 -7.18 7.02 8.60
CA LYS A 138 -6.39 8.15 9.09
C LYS A 138 -4.90 7.89 8.92
N PHE A 139 -4.22 8.79 8.21
CA PHE A 139 -2.77 8.90 8.18
C PHE A 139 -2.37 10.19 8.90
N GLU A 140 -1.86 10.08 10.13
CA GLU A 140 -1.60 11.28 10.95
C GLU A 140 -0.32 12.00 10.57
N ARG A 141 0.65 11.29 9.98
CA ARG A 141 2.00 11.81 9.70
C ARG A 141 2.39 11.76 8.23
N LEU A 142 1.53 11.22 7.37
CA LEU A 142 1.88 10.98 5.97
C LEU A 142 1.99 12.31 5.25
N SER A 143 3.21 12.69 4.93
CA SER A 143 3.55 13.99 4.35
C SER A 143 3.82 13.91 2.84
N THR A 144 4.29 12.74 2.39
CA THR A 144 4.75 12.53 1.01
C THR A 144 4.30 11.18 0.48
N ILE A 145 3.72 11.19 -0.72
CA ILE A 145 3.39 9.99 -1.48
C ILE A 145 4.06 10.10 -2.85
N ILE A 146 4.78 9.07 -3.26
CA ILE A 146 5.40 8.97 -4.58
C ILE A 146 4.85 7.74 -5.30
N LEU A 147 4.20 8.00 -6.42
CA LEU A 147 3.65 7.01 -7.35
C LEU A 147 4.33 7.20 -8.70
N ASP A 148 5.19 6.26 -9.08
CA ASP A 148 5.96 6.33 -10.31
C ASP A 148 5.82 5.05 -11.13
N SER A 149 5.48 5.21 -12.41
CA SER A 149 5.47 4.13 -13.39
C SER A 149 4.53 2.99 -12.98
N LEU A 150 3.30 3.35 -12.61
CA LEU A 150 2.22 2.43 -12.22
C LEU A 150 1.16 2.41 -13.33
N SER A 151 1.44 1.66 -14.39
CA SER A 151 0.65 1.69 -15.62
C SER A 151 -0.81 1.29 -15.43
N SER A 152 -1.12 0.37 -14.51
CA SER A 152 -2.50 -0.10 -14.27
C SER A 152 -3.23 0.68 -13.18
N LEU A 153 -2.58 1.65 -12.52
CA LEU A 153 -3.14 2.30 -11.34
C LEU A 153 -4.35 3.14 -11.72
N LEU A 154 -5.50 2.85 -11.09
CA LEU A 154 -6.76 3.56 -11.31
C LEU A 154 -7.00 4.65 -10.25
N CYS A 155 -6.67 4.36 -9.00
CA CYS A 155 -6.85 5.26 -7.87
C CYS A 155 -5.96 4.90 -6.67
N PHE A 156 -5.83 5.79 -5.70
CA PHE A 156 -5.16 5.49 -4.43
C PHE A 156 -6.04 4.62 -3.53
N TYR A 157 -7.32 4.95 -3.39
CA TYR A 157 -8.29 4.17 -2.62
C TYR A 157 -9.60 3.98 -3.40
N SER A 158 -10.03 2.74 -3.57
CA SER A 158 -11.26 2.44 -4.31
C SER A 158 -12.53 2.46 -3.47
N GLY A 159 -12.39 2.51 -2.15
CA GLY A 159 -13.53 2.52 -1.24
C GLY A 159 -14.11 3.90 -0.97
N SER A 160 -15.24 3.89 -0.28
CA SER A 160 -16.05 5.09 -0.03
C SER A 160 -15.79 5.77 1.32
N SER A 161 -15.00 5.13 2.20
CA SER A 161 -14.63 5.72 3.49
C SER A 161 -13.80 7.00 3.33
N THR A 162 -14.01 7.96 4.22
CA THR A 162 -13.24 9.20 4.27
C THR A 162 -11.75 8.94 4.54
N LEU A 163 -10.88 9.57 3.75
CA LEU A 163 -9.43 9.63 3.99
C LEU A 163 -9.08 10.90 4.77
N LEU A 164 -8.46 10.74 5.93
CA LEU A 164 -7.90 11.84 6.73
C LEU A 164 -6.38 11.88 6.52
N LEU A 165 -5.94 12.81 5.68
CA LEU A 165 -4.56 13.03 5.24
C LEU A 165 -4.06 14.40 5.70
N SER A 166 -4.31 14.74 6.98
CA SER A 166 -4.17 16.10 7.52
C SER A 166 -2.76 16.71 7.35
N THR A 167 -1.73 15.87 7.31
CA THR A 167 -0.32 16.29 7.17
C THR A 167 0.24 16.08 5.76
N LEU A 168 -0.57 15.61 4.81
CA LEU A 168 -0.11 15.38 3.43
C LEU A 168 0.23 16.72 2.78
N ILE A 169 1.49 16.91 2.42
CA ILE A 169 1.99 18.13 1.81
C ILE A 169 1.99 17.99 0.29
N ARG A 170 2.52 16.87 -0.23
CA ARG A 170 2.72 16.69 -1.66
C ARG A 170 2.48 15.24 -2.08
N VAL A 171 2.00 15.08 -3.31
CA VAL A 171 1.94 13.81 -4.02
C VAL A 171 2.76 13.94 -5.29
N LEU A 172 3.61 12.97 -5.61
CA LEU A 172 4.24 12.86 -6.92
C LEU A 172 3.53 11.75 -7.69
N ILE A 173 3.02 12.10 -8.87
CA ILE A 173 2.41 11.14 -9.81
C ILE A 173 3.14 11.27 -11.14
N TRP A 174 3.93 10.25 -11.47
CA TRP A 174 4.68 10.20 -12.72
C TRP A 174 4.43 8.89 -13.45
N LYS A 175 4.17 8.95 -14.76
CA LYS A 175 3.91 7.77 -15.59
C LYS A 175 2.83 6.82 -15.03
N CYS A 176 1.73 7.38 -14.51
CA CYS A 176 0.54 6.64 -14.06
C CYS A 176 -0.67 6.97 -14.96
N PRO A 177 -0.66 6.55 -16.25
CA PRO A 177 -1.57 7.04 -17.28
C PRO A 177 -3.05 6.71 -17.05
N ASN A 178 -3.38 5.74 -16.18
CA ASN A 178 -4.75 5.29 -15.96
C ASN A 178 -5.37 5.84 -14.67
N MET A 179 -4.63 6.62 -13.87
CA MET A 179 -5.10 7.13 -12.59
C MET A 179 -6.03 8.31 -12.80
N LYS A 180 -7.32 8.14 -12.46
CA LYS A 180 -8.37 9.14 -12.74
C LYS A 180 -8.83 9.92 -11.52
N THR A 181 -8.70 9.31 -10.34
CA THR A 181 -9.10 9.88 -9.06
C THR A 181 -8.12 9.45 -7.99
N PHE A 182 -8.03 10.19 -6.89
CA PHE A 182 -7.27 9.76 -5.72
C PHE A 182 -8.11 8.77 -4.88
N SER A 183 -9.32 9.14 -4.50
CA SER A 183 -10.23 8.34 -3.68
C SER A 183 -11.66 8.41 -4.20
N ARG A 184 -12.47 7.36 -4.00
CA ARG A 184 -13.93 7.44 -4.24
C ARG A 184 -14.67 8.12 -3.08
N GLY A 185 -14.19 7.94 -1.85
CA GLY A 185 -14.69 8.65 -0.67
C GLY A 185 -14.09 10.04 -0.49
N ASP A 186 -14.62 10.79 0.47
CA ASP A 186 -14.16 12.14 0.82
C ASP A 186 -12.69 12.15 1.25
N ILE A 187 -12.00 13.27 0.98
CA ILE A 187 -10.60 13.48 1.35
C ILE A 187 -10.48 14.76 2.16
N HIS A 188 -9.95 14.65 3.38
CA HIS A 188 -9.52 15.81 4.17
C HIS A 188 -7.99 15.90 4.17
N ALA A 189 -7.46 16.84 3.41
CA ALA A 189 -6.02 17.07 3.26
C ALA A 189 -5.69 18.57 3.40
N GLU A 190 -5.83 19.12 4.61
CA GLU A 190 -5.72 20.57 4.87
C GLU A 190 -4.33 21.15 4.56
N SER A 191 -3.28 20.33 4.68
CA SER A 191 -1.89 20.75 4.41
C SER A 191 -1.46 20.55 2.96
N PHE A 192 -2.35 20.07 2.09
CA PHE A 192 -2.01 19.67 0.73
C PHE A 192 -1.68 20.86 -0.16
N LEU A 193 -0.47 20.87 -0.71
CA LEU A 193 0.04 21.95 -1.56
C LEU A 193 -0.14 21.69 -3.05
N GLY A 194 -0.22 20.42 -3.47
CA GLY A 194 -0.39 20.05 -4.88
C GLY A 194 0.35 18.78 -5.28
N ILE A 195 0.19 18.42 -6.56
CA ILE A 195 0.79 17.26 -7.18
C ILE A 195 1.97 17.68 -8.05
N GLN A 196 3.07 16.94 -7.95
CA GLN A 196 4.22 17.04 -8.84
C GLN A 196 4.08 16.01 -9.97
N GLY A 197 4.19 16.47 -11.21
CA GLY A 197 3.96 15.67 -12.42
C GLY A 197 5.23 15.11 -13.06
N SER A 198 6.39 15.24 -12.42
CA SER A 198 7.70 14.81 -12.94
C SER A 198 8.67 14.58 -11.78
N LEU A 199 9.74 13.83 -12.02
CA LEU A 199 10.85 13.68 -11.07
C LEU A 199 11.74 14.93 -10.96
N ASP A 200 11.58 15.92 -11.84
CA ASP A 200 12.28 17.20 -11.73
C ASP A 200 11.73 18.03 -10.57
N THR A 201 12.52 18.16 -9.51
CA THR A 201 12.17 18.93 -8.30
C THR A 201 11.96 20.43 -8.53
N LYS A 202 12.31 20.94 -9.72
CA LYS A 202 12.07 22.33 -10.11
C LYS A 202 10.69 22.54 -10.72
N GLU A 203 9.97 21.46 -11.07
CA GLU A 203 8.63 21.57 -11.61
C GLU A 203 7.66 22.12 -10.55
N LYS A 204 6.75 22.99 -10.98
CA LYS A 204 5.76 23.61 -10.12
C LYS A 204 4.70 22.57 -9.73
N LEU A 205 4.27 22.60 -8.47
CA LEU A 205 3.12 21.83 -8.01
C LEU A 205 1.84 22.30 -8.71
N ILE A 206 1.05 21.34 -9.18
CA ILE A 206 -0.28 21.53 -9.76
C ILE A 206 -1.29 21.40 -8.62
N PHE A 207 -2.23 22.34 -8.53
CA PHE A 207 -3.32 22.29 -7.57
C PHE A 207 -4.61 22.81 -8.21
N HIS A 208 -5.70 22.07 -8.05
CA HIS A 208 -7.01 22.40 -8.58
C HIS A 208 -8.10 22.01 -7.59
N GLN A 209 -8.57 22.98 -6.80
CA GLN A 209 -9.62 22.89 -5.77
C GLN A 209 -9.30 21.97 -4.59
N ASP A 210 -9.03 20.69 -4.86
CA ASP A 210 -8.74 19.65 -3.89
C ASP A 210 -7.86 18.54 -4.53
N LEU A 211 -7.49 17.53 -3.75
CA LEU A 211 -6.62 16.43 -4.22
C LEU A 211 -7.24 15.61 -5.36
N ASN A 212 -8.52 15.24 -5.28
CA ASN A 212 -9.20 14.45 -6.30
C ASN A 212 -9.33 15.23 -7.61
N SER A 213 -9.81 16.46 -7.50
CA SER A 213 -9.97 17.39 -8.61
C SER A 213 -8.62 17.70 -9.30
N THR A 214 -7.52 17.71 -8.54
CA THR A 214 -6.16 17.85 -9.09
C THR A 214 -5.73 16.61 -9.90
N VAL A 215 -5.96 15.40 -9.37
CA VAL A 215 -5.67 14.15 -10.11
C VAL A 215 -6.48 14.07 -11.40
N GLU A 216 -7.77 14.38 -11.35
CA GLU A 216 -8.63 14.37 -12.52
C GLU A 216 -8.13 15.37 -13.58
N GLN A 217 -7.80 16.60 -13.18
CA GLN A 217 -7.27 17.60 -14.11
C GLN A 217 -5.99 17.13 -14.80
N MET A 218 -5.06 16.51 -14.05
CA MET A 218 -3.83 15.95 -14.61
C MET A 218 -4.12 14.84 -15.64
N PHE A 219 -5.02 13.92 -15.32
CA PHE A 219 -5.43 12.86 -16.25
C PHE A 219 -6.01 13.45 -17.54
N GLN A 220 -6.90 14.43 -17.44
CA GLN A 220 -7.49 15.10 -18.60
C GLN A 220 -6.45 15.82 -19.45
N GLN A 221 -5.46 16.48 -18.84
CA GLN A 221 -4.35 17.12 -19.57
C GLN A 221 -3.49 16.10 -20.31
N GLN A 222 -3.23 14.94 -19.70
CA GLN A 222 -2.49 13.85 -20.34
C GLN A 222 -3.25 13.33 -21.57
N VAL A 223 -4.55 13.06 -21.43
CA VAL A 223 -5.39 12.60 -22.55
C VAL A 223 -5.43 13.63 -23.68
N ARG A 224 -5.56 14.93 -23.37
CA ARG A 224 -5.52 16.01 -24.38
C ARG A 224 -4.19 16.05 -25.12
N THR A 225 -3.08 15.92 -24.41
CA THR A 225 -1.73 15.93 -24.98
C THR A 225 -1.52 14.72 -25.92
N LEU A 226 -1.95 13.53 -25.49
CA LEU A 226 -1.92 12.33 -26.33
C LEU A 226 -2.77 12.50 -27.59
N ASN A 227 -3.99 13.02 -27.46
CA ASN A 227 -4.86 13.25 -28.62
C ASN A 227 -4.26 14.27 -29.60
N GLN A 228 -3.63 15.35 -29.11
CA GLN A 228 -2.94 16.32 -29.98
C GLN A 228 -1.76 15.68 -30.73
N LEU A 229 -0.96 14.85 -30.06
CA LEU A 229 0.16 14.14 -30.69
C LEU A 229 -0.31 13.20 -31.81
N ILE A 230 -1.40 12.47 -31.58
CA ILE A 230 -2.02 11.59 -32.60
C ILE A 230 -2.49 12.40 -33.79
N ILE A 231 -3.22 13.51 -33.58
CA ILE A 231 -3.70 14.38 -34.67
C ILE A 231 -2.52 14.91 -35.50
N THR A 232 -1.44 15.34 -34.86
CA THR A 232 -0.27 15.91 -35.55
C THR A 232 0.45 14.87 -36.42
N GLN A 233 0.44 13.59 -36.04
CA GLN A 233 1.04 12.51 -36.82
C GLN A 233 0.16 11.99 -37.97
N VAL A 234 -1.15 12.28 -37.96
CA VAL A 234 -2.08 11.87 -39.04
C VAL A 234 -2.14 12.93 -40.15
N ILE A 235 -1.71 14.16 -39.88
CA ILE A 235 -1.74 15.29 -40.83
C ILE A 235 -0.39 15.46 -41.57
N LEU A 236 0.65 14.72 -41.18
CA LEU A 236 1.97 14.65 -41.85
C LEU A 236 2.16 13.32 -42.55
#